data_AF-A0A4Q3UDC5-F1
#
_entry.id   AF-A0A4Q3UDC5-F1
#
_cell.length_a   1.000
_cell.length_b   1.000
_cell.length_c   1.000
_cell.angle_alpha   90.00
_cell.angle_beta   90.00
_cell.angle_gamma   90.00
#
_symmetry.space_group_name_H-M   'P 1'
#
loop_
_entity.id
_entity.type
_entity.pdbx_description
1 polymer ?
#
loop_
_entity_poly.entity_id
_entity_poly.type
_entity_poly.pdbx_seq_one_letter_code
_entity_poly.pdbx_strand_id
1 'polypeptide(L)'
;MLEARFHLSSLAILLPSRPLQWVVDRPKSFLSASAYALYAHFALQLLAGVLLAIVYRPVAAGAHASTEAMHQGAWRILQGFHYWGSAVMIVHSALHLAALTWAGWYRGPQVRSYLAALALAGLSVGFQITGNALPWDRHGVQTAAVEGAIASRVPVVGATASKVMLGGDALTDATLPIWYNAHRILLPIALLVALGLGLSAPRKKAAGWVIAAPAVAALLLAIFIASPLGTSATAADYGRFDAKPSWYTVPIHGLLVWGDRLVPGGGWIGAALIPALFGLGLLVLPLLKKPKPALARGLLLGFGGLGAVAAITSGSHFAPLVGTRDPRVRTIVANQRNQGKQDTILAAKGKELYTSQGCIGCHGSETVKGTGGPSLKDVWKEHPEADYYMRYVKKPSAVEPGSTMPAFPNLKTEELRALAEFLRFAR
;
A
#
# COMPACT_ATOMS: atom_id res chain seq x y z
N MET A 1 33.27 -33.52 -16.14
CA MET A 1 33.90 -32.80 -14.99
C MET A 1 32.98 -31.78 -14.31
N LEU A 2 32.16 -30.99 -15.02
CA LEU A 2 31.24 -30.01 -14.42
C LEU A 2 30.07 -30.63 -13.62
N GLU A 3 29.52 -31.75 -14.07
CA GLU A 3 28.37 -32.40 -13.42
C GLU A 3 28.68 -32.95 -12.02
N ALA A 4 29.89 -33.50 -11.85
CA ALA A 4 30.38 -34.03 -10.57
C ALA A 4 30.68 -32.94 -9.52
N ARG A 5 30.78 -31.66 -9.92
CA ARG A 5 31.04 -30.54 -9.00
C ARG A 5 29.78 -29.76 -8.61
N PHE A 6 28.73 -29.79 -9.43
CA PHE A 6 27.58 -28.89 -9.26
C PHE A 6 26.20 -29.58 -9.20
N HIS A 7 26.13 -30.92 -9.28
CA HIS A 7 24.86 -31.67 -9.19
C HIS A 7 23.73 -31.10 -10.08
N LEU A 8 24.09 -30.66 -11.29
CA LEU A 8 23.21 -29.94 -12.23
C LEU A 8 21.99 -30.76 -12.67
N SER A 9 22.04 -32.08 -12.52
CA SER A 9 20.90 -32.99 -12.74
C SER A 9 19.70 -32.70 -11.82
N SER A 10 19.93 -32.11 -10.64
CA SER A 10 18.87 -31.63 -9.74
C SER A 10 18.14 -30.39 -10.28
N LEU A 11 18.86 -29.59 -11.09
CA LEU A 11 18.33 -28.42 -11.81
C LEU A 11 17.72 -28.80 -13.17
N ALA A 12 17.76 -30.07 -13.56
CA ALA A 12 17.15 -30.55 -14.82
C ALA A 12 15.61 -30.43 -14.85
N ILE A 13 14.96 -30.12 -13.72
CA ILE A 13 13.55 -29.70 -13.69
C ILE A 13 13.36 -28.33 -14.36
N LEU A 14 14.38 -27.47 -14.36
CA LEU A 14 14.35 -26.10 -14.90
C LEU A 14 14.78 -26.01 -16.36
N LEU A 15 15.51 -27.00 -16.88
CA LEU A 15 15.96 -27.04 -18.27
C LEU A 15 15.13 -28.06 -19.08
N PRO A 16 14.68 -27.73 -20.30
CA PRO A 16 13.92 -28.66 -21.11
C PRO A 16 14.79 -29.87 -21.52
N SER A 17 14.46 -31.06 -21.01
CA SER A 17 15.15 -32.33 -21.25
C SER A 17 14.82 -32.99 -22.60
N ARG A 18 14.03 -32.33 -23.45
CA ARG A 18 13.67 -32.82 -24.79
C ARG A 18 13.71 -31.66 -25.78
N PRO A 19 14.09 -31.91 -27.06
CA PRO A 19 13.92 -30.93 -28.12
C PRO A 19 12.45 -30.47 -28.10
N LEU A 20 12.23 -29.16 -28.32
CA LEU A 20 10.90 -28.56 -28.49
C LEU A 20 10.09 -29.41 -29.49
N GLN A 21 9.29 -30.36 -29.01
CA GLN A 21 8.35 -31.08 -29.85
C GLN A 21 7.09 -30.21 -29.91
N TRP A 22 6.92 -29.65 -31.11
CA TRP A 22 5.96 -28.63 -31.46
C TRP A 22 4.53 -29.18 -31.48
N VAL A 23 3.63 -28.40 -30.89
CA VAL A 23 2.19 -28.35 -31.15
C VAL A 23 1.50 -29.72 -31.23
N VAL A 24 1.12 -30.25 -30.06
CA VAL A 24 0.01 -31.22 -30.02
C VAL A 24 -1.24 -30.46 -30.44
N ASP A 25 -1.94 -30.91 -31.49
CA ASP A 25 -3.25 -30.41 -31.89
C ASP A 25 -4.23 -30.62 -30.73
N ARG A 26 -4.31 -29.60 -29.87
CA ARG A 26 -5.21 -29.52 -28.72
C ARG A 26 -6.26 -28.47 -29.04
N PRO A 27 -7.52 -28.66 -28.61
CA PRO A 27 -8.54 -27.62 -28.69
C PRO A 27 -8.04 -26.33 -28.02
N LYS A 28 -8.45 -25.17 -28.54
CA LYS A 28 -8.08 -23.85 -28.01
C LYS A 28 -8.34 -23.82 -26.50
N SER A 29 -7.32 -23.49 -25.72
CA SER A 29 -7.47 -23.39 -24.26
C SER A 29 -7.61 -21.93 -23.84
N PHE A 30 -8.75 -21.59 -23.25
CA PHE A 30 -8.98 -20.27 -22.68
C PHE A 30 -7.90 -19.88 -21.66
N LEU A 31 -7.48 -20.81 -20.81
CA LEU A 31 -6.41 -20.59 -19.83
C LEU A 31 -5.07 -20.26 -20.51
N SER A 32 -4.72 -20.95 -21.60
CA SER A 32 -3.50 -20.59 -22.35
C SER A 32 -3.61 -19.23 -23.02
N ALA A 33 -4.77 -18.89 -23.60
CA ALA A 33 -5.01 -17.56 -24.16
C ALA A 33 -4.91 -16.46 -23.09
N SER A 34 -5.48 -16.70 -21.90
CA SER A 34 -5.41 -15.80 -20.74
C SER A 34 -3.97 -15.61 -20.24
N ALA A 35 -3.13 -16.66 -20.28
CA ALA A 35 -1.71 -16.55 -19.92
C ALA A 35 -0.95 -15.65 -20.91
N TYR A 36 -1.12 -15.87 -22.22
CA TYR A 36 -0.50 -15.02 -23.23
C TYR A 36 -1.00 -13.57 -23.17
N ALA A 37 -2.29 -13.37 -22.90
CA ALA A 37 -2.86 -12.06 -22.67
C ALA A 37 -2.15 -11.34 -21.51
N LEU A 38 -1.88 -12.06 -20.41
CA LEU A 38 -1.17 -11.52 -19.26
C LEU A 38 0.28 -11.16 -19.63
N TYR A 39 1.00 -12.05 -20.31
CA TYR A 39 2.39 -11.81 -20.72
C TYR A 39 2.52 -10.61 -21.65
N ALA A 40 1.62 -10.49 -22.64
CA ALA A 40 1.58 -9.36 -23.55
C ALA A 40 1.28 -8.05 -22.81
N HIS A 41 0.32 -8.08 -21.88
CA HIS A 41 -0.04 -6.90 -21.09
C HIS A 41 1.12 -6.41 -20.20
N PHE A 42 1.82 -7.33 -19.51
CA PHE A 42 3.03 -6.99 -18.76
C PHE A 42 4.14 -6.40 -19.65
N ALA A 43 4.35 -6.96 -20.85
CA ALA A 43 5.34 -6.42 -21.79
C ALA A 43 4.97 -5.01 -22.27
N LEU A 44 3.69 -4.76 -22.53
CA LEU A 44 3.18 -3.43 -22.88
C LEU A 44 3.31 -2.44 -21.72
N GLN A 45 3.08 -2.87 -20.47
CA GLN A 45 3.29 -2.04 -19.28
C GLN A 45 4.77 -1.70 -19.08
N LEU A 46 5.68 -2.65 -19.31
CA LEU A 46 7.12 -2.39 -19.30
C LEU A 46 7.51 -1.36 -20.37
N LEU A 47 7.02 -1.51 -21.59
CA LEU A 47 7.27 -0.56 -22.68
C LEU A 47 6.71 0.83 -22.35
N ALA A 48 5.48 0.91 -21.85
CA ALA A 48 4.86 2.17 -21.44
C ALA A 48 5.69 2.86 -20.33
N GLY A 49 6.15 2.11 -19.33
CA GLY A 49 7.01 2.62 -18.26
C GLY A 49 8.36 3.14 -18.78
N VAL A 50 9.01 2.43 -19.72
CA VAL A 50 10.26 2.89 -20.37
C VAL A 50 10.05 4.21 -21.11
N LEU A 51 8.94 4.34 -21.83
CA LEU A 51 8.61 5.58 -22.55
C LEU A 51 8.32 6.75 -21.60
N LEU A 52 7.54 6.52 -20.52
CA LEU A 52 7.26 7.53 -19.51
C LEU A 52 8.53 7.96 -18.75
N ALA A 53 9.48 7.04 -18.55
CA ALA A 53 10.76 7.35 -17.91
C ALA A 53 11.62 8.37 -18.68
N ILE A 54 11.36 8.61 -19.97
CA ILE A 54 12.06 9.63 -20.77
C ILE A 54 11.74 11.04 -20.28
N VAL A 55 10.50 11.27 -19.83
CA VAL A 55 10.01 12.60 -19.41
C VAL A 55 9.85 12.76 -17.90
N TYR A 56 9.86 11.65 -17.16
CA TYR A 56 9.77 11.65 -15.70
C TYR A 56 11.04 12.19 -15.02
N ARG A 57 10.86 12.94 -13.92
CA ARG A 57 11.97 13.47 -13.10
C ARG A 57 12.04 12.76 -11.74
N PRO A 58 12.99 11.84 -11.52
CA PRO A 58 13.02 10.97 -10.33
C PRO A 58 13.63 11.65 -9.09
N VAL A 59 13.20 12.87 -8.79
CA VAL A 59 13.60 13.64 -7.59
C VAL A 59 12.37 14.31 -7.00
N ALA A 60 12.27 14.39 -5.67
CA ALA A 60 11.07 14.88 -4.98
C ALA A 60 10.58 16.24 -5.51
N ALA A 61 11.52 17.17 -5.74
CA ALA A 61 11.24 18.51 -6.27
C ALA A 61 10.66 18.54 -7.70
N GLY A 62 10.82 17.47 -8.48
CA GLY A 62 10.42 17.42 -9.90
C GLY A 62 9.43 16.32 -10.27
N ALA A 63 9.28 15.30 -9.43
CA ALA A 63 8.48 14.11 -9.72
C ALA A 63 7.02 14.45 -9.99
N HIS A 64 6.38 15.14 -9.05
CA HIS A 64 4.99 15.55 -9.18
C HIS A 64 4.76 16.46 -10.37
N ALA A 65 5.57 17.51 -10.54
CA ALA A 65 5.48 18.43 -11.67
C ALA A 65 5.62 17.71 -13.03
N SER A 66 6.55 16.75 -13.14
CA SER A 66 6.71 15.95 -14.37
C SER A 66 5.51 15.03 -14.64
N THR A 67 4.92 14.44 -13.60
CA THR A 67 3.70 13.62 -13.71
C THR A 67 2.48 14.47 -14.06
N GLU A 68 2.34 15.65 -13.47
CA GLU A 68 1.27 16.60 -13.80
C GLU A 68 1.36 17.07 -15.25
N ALA A 69 2.56 17.40 -15.74
CA ALA A 69 2.77 17.74 -17.14
C ALA A 69 2.38 16.59 -18.09
N MET A 70 2.66 15.33 -17.72
CA MET A 70 2.18 14.17 -18.48
C MET A 70 0.65 14.05 -18.43
N HIS A 71 0.06 14.28 -17.26
CA HIS A 71 -1.37 14.17 -17.03
C HIS A 71 -2.20 15.18 -17.84
N GLN A 72 -1.66 16.38 -18.06
CA GLN A 72 -2.33 17.47 -18.79
C GLN A 72 -1.93 17.55 -20.28
N GLY A 73 -0.80 16.97 -20.66
CA GLY A 73 -0.21 17.13 -22.01
C GLY A 73 -0.39 15.94 -22.96
N ALA A 74 0.47 15.89 -23.97
CA ALA A 74 0.46 14.88 -25.03
C ALA A 74 0.68 13.43 -24.51
N TRP A 75 1.23 13.28 -23.31
CA TRP A 75 1.52 12.00 -22.68
C TRP A 75 0.35 11.42 -21.89
N ARG A 76 -0.79 12.14 -21.79
CA ARG A 76 -1.93 11.78 -20.93
C ARG A 76 -2.44 10.37 -21.19
N ILE A 77 -2.59 9.97 -22.44
CA ILE A 77 -3.10 8.64 -22.79
C ILE A 77 -2.10 7.55 -22.40
N LEU A 78 -0.80 7.77 -22.63
CA LEU A 78 0.22 6.78 -22.27
C LEU A 78 0.36 6.64 -20.74
N GLN A 79 0.33 7.77 -20.02
CA GLN A 79 0.32 7.79 -18.56
C GLN A 79 -0.94 7.11 -18.00
N GLY A 80 -2.11 7.41 -18.57
CA GLY A 80 -3.37 6.77 -18.21
C GLY A 80 -3.37 5.27 -18.50
N PHE A 81 -2.80 4.84 -19.63
CA PHE A 81 -2.65 3.43 -19.99
C PHE A 81 -1.74 2.70 -19.00
N HIS A 82 -0.66 3.35 -18.55
CA HIS A 82 0.22 2.78 -17.54
C HIS A 82 -0.49 2.64 -16.18
N TYR A 83 -1.22 3.68 -15.75
CA TYR A 83 -2.00 3.65 -14.51
C TYR A 83 -3.12 2.60 -14.54
N TRP A 84 -4.06 2.69 -15.49
CA TRP A 84 -5.19 1.75 -15.56
C TRP A 84 -4.75 0.35 -15.94
N GLY A 85 -3.72 0.23 -16.75
CA GLY A 85 -3.13 -1.04 -17.11
C GLY A 85 -2.52 -1.77 -15.92
N SER A 86 -1.95 -1.05 -14.93
CA SER A 86 -1.51 -1.67 -13.67
C SER A 86 -2.68 -2.27 -12.88
N ALA A 87 -3.84 -1.59 -12.84
CA ALA A 87 -5.03 -2.08 -12.15
C ALA A 87 -5.62 -3.33 -12.85
N VAL A 88 -5.68 -3.31 -14.19
CA VAL A 88 -6.04 -4.48 -15.00
C VAL A 88 -5.06 -5.64 -14.75
N MET A 89 -3.77 -5.35 -14.66
CA MET A 89 -2.71 -6.34 -14.42
C MET A 89 -2.87 -7.03 -13.06
N ILE A 90 -3.17 -6.28 -11.99
CA ILE A 90 -3.43 -6.85 -10.65
C ILE A 90 -4.63 -7.80 -10.69
N VAL A 91 -5.78 -7.35 -11.20
CA VAL A 91 -7.00 -8.18 -11.22
C VAL A 91 -6.82 -9.39 -12.12
N HIS A 92 -6.30 -9.21 -13.33
CA HIS A 92 -6.11 -10.29 -14.28
C HIS A 92 -5.09 -11.31 -13.75
N SER A 93 -3.95 -10.90 -13.19
CA SER A 93 -2.97 -11.84 -12.63
C SER A 93 -3.55 -12.66 -11.47
N ALA A 94 -4.31 -12.04 -10.56
CA ALA A 94 -4.98 -12.75 -9.46
C ALA A 94 -6.03 -13.76 -9.96
N LEU A 95 -6.92 -13.35 -10.87
CA LEU A 95 -7.95 -14.23 -11.45
C LEU A 95 -7.32 -15.35 -12.27
N HIS A 96 -6.26 -15.05 -13.02
CA HIS A 96 -5.56 -16.03 -13.84
C HIS A 96 -4.89 -17.10 -12.96
N LEU A 97 -4.16 -16.69 -11.91
CA LEU A 97 -3.56 -17.61 -10.95
C LEU A 97 -4.62 -18.47 -10.24
N ALA A 98 -5.74 -17.87 -9.83
CA ALA A 98 -6.86 -18.60 -9.24
C ALA A 98 -7.43 -19.64 -10.21
N ALA A 99 -7.62 -19.27 -11.49
CA ALA A 99 -8.13 -20.18 -12.52
C ALA A 99 -7.17 -21.34 -12.81
N LEU A 100 -5.85 -21.08 -12.90
CA LEU A 100 -4.83 -22.12 -13.06
C LEU A 100 -4.79 -23.07 -11.85
N THR A 101 -4.90 -22.50 -10.65
CA THR A 101 -4.96 -23.28 -9.41
C THR A 101 -6.24 -24.14 -9.39
N TRP A 102 -7.39 -23.57 -9.73
CA TRP A 102 -8.66 -24.29 -9.77
C TRP A 102 -8.66 -25.45 -10.76
N ALA A 103 -8.05 -25.23 -11.93
CA ALA A 103 -7.87 -26.21 -12.99
C ALA A 103 -6.77 -27.25 -12.72
N GLY A 104 -6.01 -27.09 -11.63
CA GLY A 104 -4.97 -28.06 -11.25
C GLY A 104 -3.68 -27.97 -12.06
N TRP A 105 -3.39 -26.82 -12.69
CA TRP A 105 -2.20 -26.62 -13.55
C TRP A 105 -0.88 -26.51 -12.76
N TYR A 106 -0.94 -26.57 -11.42
CA TYR A 106 0.21 -26.81 -10.54
C TYR A 106 0.72 -28.26 -10.59
N ARG A 107 0.20 -29.10 -11.49
CA ARG A 107 0.71 -30.46 -11.75
C ARG A 107 1.06 -30.63 -13.22
N GLY A 108 1.95 -31.58 -13.50
CA GLY A 108 2.23 -32.04 -14.86
C GLY A 108 2.96 -31.00 -15.73
N PRO A 109 2.78 -31.03 -17.05
CA PRO A 109 3.61 -30.24 -17.96
C PRO A 109 3.29 -28.72 -17.93
N GLN A 110 2.23 -28.29 -17.23
CA GLN A 110 1.84 -26.88 -17.11
C GLN A 110 2.45 -26.16 -15.91
N VAL A 111 3.24 -26.85 -15.06
CA VAL A 111 3.82 -26.27 -13.83
C VAL A 111 4.60 -24.98 -14.10
N ARG A 112 5.29 -24.86 -15.24
CA ARG A 112 6.00 -23.62 -15.60
C ARG A 112 5.05 -22.43 -15.82
N SER A 113 3.92 -22.63 -16.51
CA SER A 113 2.89 -21.58 -16.64
C SER A 113 2.29 -21.21 -15.30
N TYR A 114 2.09 -22.20 -14.43
CA TYR A 114 1.58 -21.97 -13.08
C TYR A 114 2.53 -21.13 -12.22
N LEU A 115 3.81 -21.50 -12.17
CA LEU A 115 4.83 -20.76 -11.43
C LEU A 115 5.04 -19.36 -12.01
N ALA A 116 4.99 -19.20 -13.33
CA ALA A 116 5.02 -17.88 -13.97
C ALA A 116 3.81 -17.03 -13.56
N ALA A 117 2.60 -17.59 -13.54
CA ALA A 117 1.41 -16.87 -13.08
C ALA A 117 1.51 -16.46 -11.60
N LEU A 118 2.06 -17.34 -10.74
CA LEU A 118 2.30 -17.04 -9.33
C LEU A 118 3.31 -15.90 -9.17
N ALA A 119 4.44 -15.96 -9.89
CA ALA A 119 5.46 -14.92 -9.89
C ALA A 119 4.90 -13.58 -10.42
N LEU A 120 4.14 -13.60 -11.51
CA LEU A 120 3.52 -12.40 -12.09
C LEU A 120 2.48 -11.80 -11.15
N ALA A 121 1.67 -12.60 -10.45
CA ALA A 121 0.73 -12.08 -9.45
C ALA A 121 1.45 -11.37 -8.29
N GLY A 122 2.56 -11.95 -7.79
CA GLY A 122 3.39 -11.29 -6.78
C GLY A 122 4.07 -10.02 -7.29
N LEU A 123 4.61 -10.06 -8.51
CA LEU A 123 5.22 -8.90 -9.17
C LEU A 123 4.22 -7.78 -9.40
N SER A 124 2.96 -8.08 -9.76
CA SER A 124 1.91 -7.05 -9.88
C SER A 124 1.77 -6.23 -8.60
N VAL A 125 1.80 -6.89 -7.44
CA VAL A 125 1.76 -6.21 -6.13
C VAL A 125 3.03 -5.40 -5.90
N GLY A 126 4.21 -5.95 -6.19
CA GLY A 126 5.48 -5.23 -6.06
C GLY A 126 5.58 -3.98 -6.93
N PHE A 127 5.14 -4.08 -8.20
CA PHE A 127 5.06 -2.93 -9.11
C PHE A 127 4.07 -1.89 -8.59
N GLN A 128 2.96 -2.31 -8.00
CA GLN A 128 1.98 -1.40 -7.44
C GLN A 128 2.50 -0.60 -6.25
N ILE A 129 3.15 -1.28 -5.29
CA ILE A 129 3.79 -0.68 -4.12
C ILE A 129 4.79 0.39 -4.61
N THR A 130 5.80 -0.05 -5.37
CA THR A 130 6.89 0.83 -5.83
C THR A 130 6.43 1.94 -6.79
N GLY A 131 5.42 1.67 -7.62
CA GLY A 131 4.91 2.60 -8.63
C GLY A 131 3.97 3.67 -8.07
N ASN A 132 3.22 3.37 -7.01
CA ASN A 132 2.22 4.31 -6.47
C ASN A 132 2.88 5.56 -5.83
N ALA A 133 4.11 5.44 -5.35
CA ALA A 133 4.86 6.57 -4.80
C ALA A 133 5.40 7.52 -5.88
N LEU A 134 5.59 7.07 -7.13
CA LEU A 134 6.34 7.83 -8.13
C LEU A 134 5.69 9.16 -8.57
N PRO A 135 4.35 9.30 -8.66
CA PRO A 135 3.73 10.61 -8.85
C PRO A 135 4.11 11.64 -7.77
N TRP A 136 4.61 11.21 -6.62
CA TRP A 136 4.98 12.04 -5.48
C TRP A 136 3.87 13.02 -5.05
N ASP A 137 2.62 12.59 -5.20
CA ASP A 137 1.47 13.25 -4.63
C ASP A 137 1.28 12.82 -3.17
N ARG A 138 0.45 13.56 -2.43
CA ARG A 138 0.21 13.29 -1.01
C ARG A 138 -0.29 11.88 -0.73
N HIS A 139 -1.07 11.31 -1.66
CA HIS A 139 -1.55 9.93 -1.56
C HIS A 139 -0.41 8.92 -1.67
N GLY A 140 0.42 9.03 -2.70
CA GLY A 140 1.53 8.12 -2.96
C GLY A 140 2.56 8.13 -1.85
N VAL A 141 2.94 9.31 -1.35
CA VAL A 141 3.91 9.48 -0.27
C VAL A 141 3.40 8.89 1.05
N GLN A 142 2.16 9.18 1.43
CA GLN A 142 1.59 8.61 2.67
C GLN A 142 1.37 7.09 2.55
N THR A 143 1.05 6.59 1.35
CA THR A 143 0.99 5.13 1.10
C THR A 143 2.36 4.49 1.30
N ALA A 144 3.43 5.11 0.79
CA ALA A 144 4.79 4.63 0.99
C ALA A 144 5.20 4.64 2.48
N ALA A 145 4.78 5.65 3.24
CA ALA A 145 4.98 5.70 4.69
C ALA A 145 4.25 4.53 5.40
N VAL A 146 2.99 4.25 5.05
CA VAL A 146 2.24 3.08 5.55
C VAL A 146 2.97 1.77 5.24
N GLU A 147 3.44 1.60 4.00
CA GLU A 147 4.16 0.40 3.56
C GLU A 147 5.49 0.20 4.31
N GLY A 148 6.26 1.28 4.51
CA GLY A 148 7.47 1.26 5.33
C GLY A 148 7.19 0.91 6.80
N ALA A 149 6.09 1.43 7.36
CA ALA A 149 5.69 1.12 8.73
C ALA A 149 5.24 -0.34 8.89
N ILE A 150 4.50 -0.90 7.92
CA ILE A 150 4.15 -2.33 7.90
C ILE A 150 5.42 -3.18 7.85
N ALA A 151 6.34 -2.87 6.93
CA ALA A 151 7.59 -3.60 6.77
C ALA A 151 8.41 -3.60 8.07
N SER A 152 8.49 -2.46 8.77
CA SER A 152 9.27 -2.32 10.01
C SER A 152 8.85 -3.29 11.12
N ARG A 153 7.60 -3.74 11.12
CA ARG A 153 7.02 -4.61 12.15
C ARG A 153 7.19 -6.10 11.87
N VAL A 154 7.69 -6.48 10.69
CA VAL A 154 7.99 -7.89 10.39
C VAL A 154 9.18 -8.35 11.25
N PRO A 155 9.06 -9.47 12.00
CA PRO A 155 10.15 -9.95 12.84
C PRO A 155 11.43 -10.26 12.05
N VAL A 156 12.58 -10.17 12.73
CA VAL A 156 13.93 -10.50 12.23
C VAL A 156 14.46 -9.55 11.15
N VAL A 157 13.73 -9.36 10.05
CA VAL A 157 14.21 -8.62 8.86
C VAL A 157 13.49 -7.28 8.64
N GLY A 158 12.38 -7.03 9.33
CA GLY A 158 11.49 -5.90 9.02
C GLY A 158 12.10 -4.53 9.20
N ALA A 159 12.82 -4.30 10.31
CA ALA A 159 13.49 -3.02 10.56
C ALA A 159 14.52 -2.68 9.46
N THR A 160 15.35 -3.65 9.09
CA THR A 160 16.34 -3.51 8.01
C THR A 160 15.66 -3.30 6.66
N ALA A 161 14.61 -4.07 6.36
CA ALA A 161 13.86 -3.94 5.11
C ALA A 161 13.20 -2.56 4.99
N SER A 162 12.58 -2.07 6.05
CA SER A 162 11.99 -0.73 6.10
C SER A 162 13.05 0.36 5.90
N LYS A 163 14.20 0.26 6.57
CA LYS A 163 15.31 1.22 6.40
C LYS A 163 15.84 1.26 4.96
N VAL A 164 15.93 0.10 4.30
CA VAL A 164 16.29 0.02 2.88
C VAL A 164 15.21 0.65 1.99
N MET A 165 13.93 0.35 2.26
CA MET A 165 12.81 0.94 1.51
C MET A 165 12.77 2.46 1.65
N LEU A 166 12.97 2.99 2.85
CA LEU A 166 12.88 4.43 3.13
C LEU A 166 14.18 5.18 2.81
N GLY A 167 15.32 4.49 2.70
CA GLY A 167 16.64 5.11 2.54
C GLY A 167 17.19 5.73 3.83
N GLY A 168 16.66 5.32 4.99
CA GLY A 168 16.97 5.91 6.29
C GLY A 168 15.96 5.50 7.35
N ASP A 169 16.00 6.16 8.50
CA ASP A 169 15.10 5.88 9.62
C ASP A 169 13.68 6.45 9.42
N ALA A 170 13.50 7.32 8.42
CA ALA A 170 12.23 7.92 8.06
C ALA A 170 12.13 8.17 6.55
N LEU A 171 10.91 8.35 6.05
CA LEU A 171 10.67 8.76 4.67
C LEU A 171 11.18 10.19 4.46
N THR A 172 11.95 10.39 3.40
CA THR A 172 12.50 11.69 2.98
C THR A 172 12.49 11.82 1.47
N ASP A 173 12.93 12.96 0.94
CA ASP A 173 13.14 13.16 -0.51
C ASP A 173 14.07 12.09 -1.12
N ALA A 174 15.02 11.56 -0.32
CA ALA A 174 15.96 10.53 -0.74
C ALA A 174 15.30 9.14 -0.88
N THR A 175 14.06 8.96 -0.41
CA THR A 175 13.30 7.73 -0.58
C THR A 175 12.90 7.52 -2.04
N LEU A 176 12.56 8.58 -2.77
CA LEU A 176 12.01 8.45 -4.12
C LEU A 176 12.95 7.71 -5.11
N PRO A 177 14.25 8.05 -5.23
CA PRO A 177 15.15 7.34 -6.14
C PRO A 177 15.24 5.84 -5.88
N ILE A 178 15.11 5.40 -4.62
CA ILE A 178 15.14 3.97 -4.25
C ILE A 178 13.93 3.26 -4.85
N TRP A 179 12.74 3.83 -4.67
CA TRP A 179 11.48 3.28 -5.18
C TRP A 179 11.45 3.30 -6.70
N TYR A 180 11.94 4.39 -7.29
CA TYR A 180 12.08 4.51 -8.74
C TYR A 180 13.01 3.44 -9.33
N ASN A 181 14.17 3.20 -8.72
CA ASN A 181 15.10 2.17 -9.18
C ASN A 181 14.55 0.75 -8.96
N ALA A 182 13.84 0.52 -7.86
CA ALA A 182 13.14 -0.74 -7.64
C ALA A 182 12.10 -0.98 -8.74
N HIS A 183 11.31 0.03 -9.09
CA HIS A 183 10.26 -0.04 -10.09
C HIS A 183 10.77 -0.14 -11.52
N ARG A 184 11.87 0.56 -11.85
CA ARG A 184 12.42 0.64 -13.22
C ARG A 184 13.44 -0.45 -13.54
N ILE A 185 14.14 -0.99 -12.54
CA ILE A 185 15.27 -1.92 -12.76
C ILE A 185 15.02 -3.26 -12.08
N LEU A 186 14.90 -3.27 -10.75
CA LEU A 186 14.85 -4.51 -9.97
C LEU A 186 13.64 -5.37 -10.34
N LEU A 187 12.44 -4.79 -10.30
CA LEU A 187 11.20 -5.50 -10.62
C LEU A 187 11.11 -5.87 -12.11
N PRO A 188 11.53 -5.03 -13.07
CA PRO A 188 11.61 -5.43 -14.47
C PRO A 188 12.56 -6.60 -14.76
N ILE A 189 13.69 -6.72 -14.07
CA ILE A 189 14.56 -7.90 -14.20
C ILE A 189 13.81 -9.16 -13.73
N ALA A 190 13.16 -9.10 -12.57
CA ALA A 190 12.36 -10.22 -12.06
C ALA A 190 11.18 -10.55 -13.00
N LEU A 191 10.57 -9.54 -13.62
CA LEU A 191 9.53 -9.71 -14.63
C LEU A 191 10.05 -10.46 -15.85
N LEU A 192 11.21 -10.11 -16.40
CA LEU A 192 11.79 -10.81 -17.55
C LEU A 192 12.04 -12.30 -17.24
N VAL A 193 12.49 -12.62 -16.03
CA VAL A 193 12.63 -14.01 -15.56
C VAL A 193 11.28 -14.73 -15.51
N ALA A 194 10.25 -14.10 -14.93
CA ALA A 194 8.90 -14.67 -14.85
C ALA A 194 8.27 -14.89 -16.24
N LEU A 195 8.45 -13.95 -17.16
CA LEU A 195 8.01 -14.06 -18.56
C LEU A 195 8.75 -15.19 -19.28
N GLY A 196 10.07 -15.29 -19.12
CA GLY A 196 10.88 -16.37 -19.69
C GLY A 196 10.40 -17.75 -19.21
N LEU A 197 10.12 -17.88 -17.90
CA LEU A 197 9.55 -19.09 -17.32
C LEU A 197 8.20 -19.45 -17.97
N GLY A 198 7.30 -18.48 -18.12
CA GLY A 198 5.98 -18.68 -18.74
C GLY A 198 6.05 -19.06 -20.22
N LEU A 199 6.90 -18.38 -20.99
CA LEU A 199 7.07 -18.61 -22.43
C LEU A 199 7.76 -19.94 -22.76
N SER A 200 8.53 -20.49 -21.82
CA SER A 200 9.13 -21.82 -21.92
C SER A 200 8.11 -22.97 -21.68
N ALA A 201 6.90 -22.65 -21.21
CA ALA A 201 5.89 -23.66 -20.94
C ALA A 201 5.28 -24.22 -22.26
N PRO A 202 4.77 -25.47 -22.24
CA PRO A 202 4.17 -26.09 -23.42
C PRO A 202 3.04 -25.25 -24.01
N ARG A 203 3.13 -24.97 -25.30
CA ARG A 203 2.19 -24.08 -26.00
C ARG A 203 0.93 -24.82 -26.41
N LYS A 204 -0.22 -24.18 -26.21
CA LYS A 204 -1.50 -24.53 -26.84
C LYS A 204 -1.95 -23.41 -27.77
N LYS A 205 -2.72 -23.74 -28.81
CA LYS A 205 -3.36 -22.74 -29.69
C LYS A 205 -4.25 -21.81 -28.85
N ALA A 206 -4.13 -20.50 -29.08
CA ALA A 206 -4.87 -19.45 -28.39
C ALA A 206 -5.60 -18.56 -29.40
N ALA A 207 -6.73 -17.96 -29.01
CA ALA A 207 -7.43 -16.99 -29.84
C ALA A 207 -6.77 -15.61 -29.71
N GLY A 208 -6.36 -15.00 -30.83
CA GLY A 208 -5.60 -13.74 -30.83
C GLY A 208 -6.34 -12.57 -30.17
N TRP A 209 -7.66 -12.47 -30.33
CA TRP A 209 -8.44 -11.38 -29.72
C TRP A 209 -8.45 -11.41 -28.19
N VAL A 210 -8.35 -12.60 -27.57
CA VAL A 210 -8.27 -12.75 -26.11
C VAL A 210 -6.96 -12.19 -25.57
N ILE A 211 -5.88 -12.25 -26.37
CA ILE A 211 -4.56 -11.73 -25.98
C ILE A 211 -4.59 -10.20 -25.89
N ALA A 212 -5.30 -9.54 -26.80
CA ALA A 212 -5.39 -8.08 -26.84
C ALA A 212 -6.36 -7.51 -25.79
N ALA A 213 -7.31 -8.29 -25.29
CA ALA A 213 -8.41 -7.80 -24.47
C ALA A 213 -7.98 -6.99 -23.22
N PRO A 214 -6.99 -7.40 -22.39
CA PRO A 214 -6.56 -6.60 -21.24
C PRO A 214 -5.95 -5.26 -21.62
N ALA A 215 -5.14 -5.23 -22.69
CA ALA A 215 -4.51 -4.02 -23.19
C ALA A 215 -5.56 -3.06 -23.78
N VAL A 216 -6.54 -3.58 -24.53
CA VAL A 216 -7.67 -2.80 -25.03
C VAL A 216 -8.48 -2.23 -23.87
N ALA A 217 -8.79 -3.02 -22.83
CA ALA A 217 -9.49 -2.53 -21.65
C ALA A 217 -8.73 -1.39 -20.97
N ALA A 218 -7.42 -1.53 -20.76
CA ALA A 218 -6.58 -0.48 -20.18
C ALA A 218 -6.53 0.79 -21.06
N LEU A 219 -6.48 0.63 -22.38
CA LEU A 219 -6.50 1.75 -23.32
C LEU A 219 -7.85 2.48 -23.30
N LEU A 220 -8.97 1.76 -23.29
CA LEU A 220 -10.29 2.35 -23.18
C LEU A 220 -10.44 3.12 -21.86
N LEU A 221 -10.00 2.54 -20.74
CA LEU A 221 -9.98 3.24 -19.45
C LEU A 221 -9.12 4.51 -19.53
N ALA A 222 -7.95 4.47 -20.15
CA ALA A 222 -7.08 5.65 -20.31
C ALA A 222 -7.70 6.77 -21.18
N ILE A 223 -8.48 6.39 -22.19
CA ILE A 223 -9.17 7.34 -23.07
C ILE A 223 -10.32 8.01 -22.34
N PHE A 224 -11.18 7.22 -21.69
CA PHE A 224 -12.46 7.68 -21.16
C PHE A 224 -12.44 8.05 -19.68
N ILE A 225 -11.45 7.60 -18.92
CA ILE A 225 -11.36 7.81 -17.48
C ILE A 225 -9.97 8.39 -17.15
N ALA A 226 -9.94 9.65 -16.72
CA ALA A 226 -8.70 10.27 -16.28
C ALA A 226 -8.13 9.50 -15.08
N SER A 227 -6.83 9.22 -15.13
CA SER A 227 -6.11 8.66 -13.97
C SER A 227 -6.14 9.68 -12.82
N PRO A 228 -6.33 9.25 -11.58
CA PRO A 228 -6.34 10.16 -10.45
C PRO A 228 -4.94 10.66 -10.08
N LEU A 229 -4.82 11.97 -9.82
CA LEU A 229 -3.60 12.64 -9.36
C LEU A 229 -3.95 13.62 -8.24
N GLY A 230 -3.24 13.52 -7.12
CA GLY A 230 -3.38 14.44 -5.99
C GLY A 230 -2.50 15.70 -6.11
N THR A 231 -2.54 16.53 -5.08
CA THR A 231 -1.61 17.64 -4.89
C THR A 231 -0.21 17.14 -4.56
N SER A 232 0.80 17.95 -4.88
CA SER A 232 2.21 17.64 -4.59
C SER A 232 2.42 17.40 -3.09
N ALA A 233 3.19 16.37 -2.75
CA ALA A 233 3.55 16.08 -1.37
C ALA A 233 4.62 17.05 -0.85
N THR A 234 4.56 17.35 0.45
CA THR A 234 5.59 18.10 1.17
C THR A 234 6.18 17.26 2.29
N ALA A 235 7.26 17.74 2.92
CA ALA A 235 7.83 17.08 4.10
C ALA A 235 6.80 16.86 5.24
N ALA A 236 5.74 17.69 5.30
CA ALA A 236 4.66 17.53 6.28
C ALA A 236 3.77 16.29 6.04
N ASP A 237 3.89 15.64 4.89
CA ASP A 237 3.16 14.42 4.55
C ASP A 237 3.96 13.14 4.85
N TYR A 238 5.27 13.23 5.12
CA TYR A 238 6.17 12.05 5.20
C TYR A 238 5.91 11.14 6.40
N GLY A 239 5.35 11.70 7.48
CA GLY A 239 4.97 10.97 8.69
C GLY A 239 3.45 10.75 8.83
N ARG A 240 2.68 10.95 7.76
CA ARG A 240 1.21 10.82 7.79
C ARG A 240 0.73 9.49 7.21
N PHE A 241 -0.38 9.01 7.74
CA PHE A 241 -0.97 7.70 7.42
C PHE A 241 -2.46 7.84 7.05
N ASP A 242 -2.88 9.00 6.54
CA ASP A 242 -4.29 9.31 6.23
C ASP A 242 -4.70 8.82 4.82
N ALA A 243 -3.74 8.35 4.01
CA ALA A 243 -4.00 7.80 2.69
C ALA A 243 -4.93 6.60 2.75
N LYS A 244 -6.00 6.66 1.96
CA LYS A 244 -6.91 5.53 1.77
C LYS A 244 -6.28 4.49 0.85
N PRO A 245 -6.53 3.18 1.07
CA PRO A 245 -6.07 2.15 0.15
C PRO A 245 -6.68 2.33 -1.24
N SER A 246 -5.98 1.88 -2.27
CA SER A 246 -6.57 1.69 -3.60
C SER A 246 -7.64 0.59 -3.56
N TRP A 247 -8.64 0.66 -4.44
CA TRP A 247 -9.79 -0.26 -4.44
C TRP A 247 -9.37 -1.74 -4.51
N TYR A 248 -8.35 -2.08 -5.30
CA TYR A 248 -7.84 -3.45 -5.42
C TYR A 248 -7.02 -3.90 -4.20
N THR A 249 -6.59 -2.98 -3.33
CA THR A 249 -5.86 -3.30 -2.07
C THR A 249 -6.78 -3.37 -0.85
N VAL A 250 -8.07 -3.02 -0.98
CA VAL A 250 -9.02 -3.04 0.14
C VAL A 250 -9.06 -4.39 0.88
N PRO A 251 -9.03 -5.57 0.21
CA PRO A 251 -8.97 -6.84 0.93
C PRO A 251 -7.75 -6.97 1.85
N ILE A 252 -6.57 -6.55 1.38
CA ILE A 252 -5.32 -6.61 2.16
C ILE A 252 -5.34 -5.56 3.27
N HIS A 253 -5.83 -4.35 3.00
CA HIS A 253 -6.02 -3.33 4.04
C HIS A 253 -7.02 -3.78 5.12
N GLY A 254 -8.09 -4.49 4.74
CA GLY A 254 -9.00 -5.09 5.70
C GLY A 254 -8.30 -6.07 6.63
N LEU A 255 -7.42 -6.91 6.09
CA LEU A 255 -6.58 -7.82 6.88
C LEU A 255 -5.62 -7.06 7.79
N LEU A 256 -5.02 -5.96 7.31
CA LEU A 256 -4.20 -5.07 8.13
C LEU A 256 -4.97 -4.58 9.35
N VAL A 257 -6.17 -4.03 9.15
CA VAL A 257 -7.03 -3.52 10.23
C VAL A 257 -7.39 -4.63 11.21
N TRP A 258 -7.71 -5.82 10.72
CA TRP A 258 -7.97 -6.98 11.59
C TRP A 258 -6.75 -7.36 12.42
N GLY A 259 -5.56 -7.44 11.82
CA GLY A 259 -4.33 -7.74 12.54
C GLY A 259 -4.06 -6.76 13.67
N ASP A 260 -4.29 -5.47 13.43
CA ASP A 260 -4.11 -4.42 14.43
C ASP A 260 -5.17 -4.46 15.55
N ARG A 261 -6.39 -4.92 15.24
CA ARG A 261 -7.44 -5.17 16.25
C ARG A 261 -7.15 -6.39 17.13
N LEU A 262 -6.45 -7.39 16.60
CA LEU A 262 -6.14 -8.62 17.34
C LEU A 262 -5.03 -8.37 18.38
N VAL A 263 -3.98 -7.65 17.99
CA VAL A 263 -2.88 -7.25 18.87
C VAL A 263 -2.44 -5.86 18.46
N PRO A 264 -2.22 -4.91 19.40
CA PRO A 264 -1.72 -3.59 19.07
C PRO A 264 -0.43 -3.65 18.23
N GLY A 265 -0.42 -3.03 17.06
CA GLY A 265 0.70 -3.10 16.11
C GLY A 265 0.74 -4.40 15.28
N GLY A 266 -0.24 -5.29 15.43
CA GLY A 266 -0.36 -6.56 14.74
C GLY A 266 -0.77 -6.46 13.27
N GLY A 267 -0.94 -5.25 12.71
CA GLY A 267 -1.39 -5.08 11.33
C GLY A 267 -0.49 -5.75 10.28
N TRP A 268 0.81 -5.94 10.55
CA TRP A 268 1.73 -6.67 9.67
C TRP A 268 1.35 -8.14 9.50
N ILE A 269 0.68 -8.75 10.48
CA ILE A 269 0.20 -10.13 10.41
C ILE A 269 -0.77 -10.26 9.24
N GLY A 270 -1.75 -9.34 9.17
CA GLY A 270 -2.74 -9.35 8.11
C GLY A 270 -2.22 -8.85 6.77
N ALA A 271 -1.40 -7.79 6.78
CA ALA A 271 -0.92 -7.14 5.57
C ALA A 271 0.24 -7.88 4.88
N ALA A 272 1.06 -8.63 5.63
CA ALA A 272 2.27 -9.27 5.11
C ALA A 272 2.28 -10.79 5.35
N LEU A 273 2.09 -11.25 6.60
CA LEU A 273 2.24 -12.67 6.93
C LEU A 273 1.18 -13.55 6.25
N ILE A 274 -0.10 -13.18 6.35
CA ILE A 274 -1.19 -13.98 5.76
C ILE A 274 -1.03 -14.10 4.21
N PRO A 275 -0.84 -13.00 3.45
CA PRO A 275 -0.56 -13.10 2.01
C PRO A 275 0.70 -13.91 1.69
N ALA A 276 1.78 -13.77 2.47
CA ALA A 276 3.01 -14.52 2.26
C ALA A 276 2.81 -16.03 2.47
N LEU A 277 2.10 -16.43 3.53
CA LEU A 277 1.76 -17.83 3.79
C LEU A 277 0.84 -18.40 2.71
N PHE A 278 -0.12 -17.61 2.21
CA PHE A 278 -0.96 -18.02 1.08
C PHE A 278 -0.12 -18.25 -0.18
N GLY A 279 0.74 -17.29 -0.55
CA GLY A 279 1.66 -17.42 -1.68
C GLY A 279 2.60 -18.62 -1.54
N LEU A 280 3.16 -18.85 -0.35
CA LEU A 280 3.99 -20.01 -0.04
C LEU A 280 3.20 -21.32 -0.17
N GLY A 281 1.95 -21.36 0.32
CA GLY A 281 1.06 -22.50 0.16
C GLY A 281 0.84 -22.86 -1.30
N LEU A 282 0.62 -21.86 -2.16
CA LEU A 282 0.52 -22.05 -3.61
C LEU A 282 1.84 -22.49 -4.25
N LEU A 283 2.97 -21.92 -3.82
CA LEU A 283 4.31 -22.29 -4.29
C LEU A 283 4.69 -23.72 -3.96
N VAL A 284 4.22 -24.25 -2.83
CA VAL A 284 4.47 -25.63 -2.39
C VAL A 284 3.62 -26.63 -3.17
N LEU A 285 2.47 -26.25 -3.74
CA LEU A 285 1.57 -27.19 -4.42
C LEU A 285 2.25 -28.07 -5.49
N PRO A 286 3.11 -27.55 -6.40
CA PRO A 286 3.81 -28.37 -7.38
C PRO A 286 4.86 -29.32 -6.78
N LEU A 287 5.34 -29.04 -5.56
CA LEU A 287 6.34 -29.86 -4.87
C LEU A 287 5.73 -31.08 -4.16
N LEU A 288 4.42 -31.04 -3.91
CA LEU A 288 3.69 -32.15 -3.31
C LEU A 288 3.58 -33.31 -4.31
N LYS A 289 3.82 -34.54 -3.86
CA LYS A 289 3.72 -35.74 -4.72
C LYS A 289 2.30 -35.99 -5.24
N LYS A 290 1.28 -35.80 -4.40
CA LYS A 290 -0.15 -36.01 -4.71
C LYS A 290 -1.02 -34.96 -4.01
N PRO A 291 -0.89 -33.67 -4.36
CA PRO A 291 -1.71 -32.64 -3.74
C PRO A 291 -3.17 -32.96 -4.02
N LYS A 292 -4.06 -32.82 -3.03
CA LYS A 292 -5.50 -33.02 -3.23
C LYS A 292 -6.09 -31.76 -3.90
N PRO A 293 -6.91 -31.86 -4.96
CA PRO A 293 -7.57 -30.69 -5.54
C PRO A 293 -8.38 -29.87 -4.53
N ALA A 294 -8.99 -30.55 -3.56
CA ALA A 294 -9.70 -29.91 -2.45
C ALA A 294 -8.80 -29.01 -1.60
N LEU A 295 -7.53 -29.38 -1.36
CA LEU A 295 -6.58 -28.55 -0.63
C LEU A 295 -6.32 -27.24 -1.38
N ALA A 296 -5.99 -27.32 -2.66
CA ALA A 296 -5.69 -26.13 -3.46
C ALA A 296 -6.91 -25.20 -3.58
N ARG A 297 -8.11 -25.75 -3.81
CA ARG A 297 -9.35 -24.97 -3.85
C ARG A 297 -9.71 -24.37 -2.49
N GLY A 298 -9.50 -25.12 -1.41
CA GLY A 298 -9.66 -24.66 -0.04
C GLY A 298 -8.73 -23.49 0.30
N LEU A 299 -7.47 -23.52 -0.13
CA LEU A 299 -6.55 -22.40 0.01
C LEU A 299 -7.06 -21.14 -0.69
N LEU A 300 -7.52 -21.25 -1.95
CA LEU A 300 -8.06 -20.12 -2.71
C LEU A 300 -9.31 -19.54 -2.07
N LEU A 301 -10.29 -20.39 -1.76
CA LEU A 301 -11.57 -19.96 -1.19
C LEU A 301 -11.39 -19.43 0.24
N GLY A 302 -10.50 -20.04 1.02
CA GLY A 302 -10.14 -19.59 2.36
C GLY A 302 -9.51 -18.21 2.34
N PHE A 303 -8.46 -18.00 1.53
CA PHE A 303 -7.80 -16.69 1.43
C PHE A 303 -8.72 -15.62 0.82
N GLY A 304 -9.42 -15.95 -0.27
CA GLY A 304 -10.36 -15.04 -0.92
C GLY A 304 -11.53 -14.66 -0.01
N GLY A 305 -12.12 -15.65 0.67
CA GLY A 305 -13.20 -15.44 1.64
C GLY A 305 -12.73 -14.62 2.83
N LEU A 306 -11.58 -14.95 3.40
CA LEU A 306 -10.97 -14.20 4.51
C LEU A 306 -10.74 -12.73 4.13
N GLY A 307 -10.15 -12.47 2.96
CA GLY A 307 -9.94 -11.12 2.45
C GLY A 307 -11.24 -10.36 2.19
N ALA A 308 -12.28 -11.02 1.66
CA ALA A 308 -13.58 -10.42 1.44
C ALA A 308 -14.28 -10.04 2.76
N VAL A 309 -14.29 -10.94 3.75
CA VAL A 309 -14.88 -10.67 5.06
C VAL A 309 -14.12 -9.53 5.76
N ALA A 310 -12.79 -9.53 5.68
CA ALA A 310 -11.96 -8.47 6.24
C ALA A 310 -12.21 -7.11 5.55
N ALA A 311 -12.34 -7.08 4.23
CA ALA A 311 -12.72 -5.88 3.49
C ALA A 311 -14.06 -5.30 3.98
N ILE A 312 -15.09 -6.14 4.10
CA ILE A 312 -16.45 -5.71 4.48
C ILE A 312 -16.50 -5.20 5.92
N THR A 313 -15.86 -5.90 6.86
CA THR A 313 -15.99 -5.64 8.31
C THR A 313 -14.94 -4.67 8.87
N SER A 314 -13.91 -4.34 8.10
CA SER A 314 -12.89 -3.38 8.54
C SER A 314 -13.41 -1.94 8.59
N GLY A 315 -14.46 -1.61 7.85
CA GLY A 315 -14.88 -0.21 7.65
C GLY A 315 -13.93 0.56 6.71
N SER A 316 -13.09 -0.14 5.96
CA SER A 316 -12.14 0.47 5.02
C SER A 316 -12.88 1.12 3.85
N HIS A 317 -12.47 2.33 3.51
CA HIS A 317 -12.91 3.02 2.29
C HIS A 317 -11.72 3.21 1.36
N PHE A 318 -11.90 3.00 0.06
CA PHE A 318 -10.84 3.22 -0.92
C PHE A 318 -10.75 4.69 -1.35
N ALA A 319 -9.57 5.06 -1.86
CA ALA A 319 -9.33 6.36 -2.47
C ALA A 319 -10.20 6.55 -3.73
N PRO A 320 -10.67 7.77 -4.05
CA PRO A 320 -11.46 8.02 -5.25
C PRO A 320 -10.83 7.44 -6.53
N LEU A 321 -11.66 6.87 -7.42
CA LEU A 321 -11.19 6.30 -8.68
C LEU A 321 -10.78 7.37 -9.71
N VAL A 322 -11.34 8.56 -9.57
CA VAL A 322 -11.16 9.70 -10.47
C VAL A 322 -10.99 10.98 -9.66
N GLY A 323 -10.32 11.97 -10.24
CA GLY A 323 -10.05 13.25 -9.61
C GLY A 323 -8.92 13.14 -8.57
N THR A 324 -8.99 13.99 -7.54
CA THR A 324 -7.97 14.01 -6.49
C THR A 324 -8.10 12.81 -5.55
N ARG A 325 -6.96 12.17 -5.28
CA ARG A 325 -6.81 11.14 -4.25
C ARG A 325 -6.24 11.69 -2.95
N ASP A 326 -6.19 13.01 -2.81
CA ASP A 326 -5.59 13.63 -1.65
C ASP A 326 -6.16 13.03 -0.37
N PRO A 327 -5.28 12.51 0.51
CA PRO A 327 -5.68 12.16 1.86
C PRO A 327 -6.45 13.33 2.41
N ARG A 328 -7.59 13.06 3.07
CA ARG A 328 -8.30 14.14 3.74
C ARG A 328 -7.27 14.76 4.65
N VAL A 329 -6.94 16.02 4.37
CA VAL A 329 -6.31 16.82 5.39
C VAL A 329 -7.32 16.71 6.52
N ARG A 330 -6.92 16.14 7.66
CA ARG A 330 -7.39 16.72 8.91
C ARG A 330 -6.85 18.14 8.94
N THR A 331 -7.29 18.99 8.01
CA THR A 331 -7.45 20.37 8.30
C THR A 331 -8.31 20.31 9.55
N ILE A 332 -7.79 20.76 10.67
CA ILE A 332 -8.00 22.14 11.14
C ILE A 332 -9.16 22.91 10.41
N VAL A 333 -10.19 22.24 9.89
CA VAL A 333 -11.44 22.77 9.32
C VAL A 333 -12.60 22.44 10.27
N ALA A 334 -12.37 21.58 11.28
CA ALA A 334 -12.99 21.80 12.59
C ALA A 334 -12.45 23.06 13.31
N ASN A 335 -11.45 23.76 12.75
CA ASN A 335 -10.82 24.93 13.38
C ASN A 335 -10.88 26.24 12.60
N GLN A 336 -11.60 26.33 11.48
CA GLN A 336 -12.02 27.66 10.99
C GLN A 336 -13.27 28.18 11.72
N ARG A 337 -13.99 27.34 12.49
CA ARG A 337 -14.99 27.84 13.43
C ARG A 337 -14.41 28.38 14.73
N ASN A 338 -13.13 28.14 15.03
CA ASN A 338 -12.48 28.62 16.25
C ASN A 338 -11.10 29.28 15.99
N GLN A 339 -10.87 29.81 14.79
CA GLN A 339 -9.97 30.97 14.61
C GLN A 339 -10.74 32.28 14.87
N GLY A 340 -11.68 32.24 15.82
CA GLY A 340 -12.19 33.46 16.43
C GLY A 340 -11.08 34.09 17.26
N LYS A 341 -11.13 35.41 17.38
CA LYS A 341 -10.43 36.14 18.45
C LYS A 341 -10.65 35.39 19.77
N GLN A 342 -9.59 35.12 20.52
CA GLN A 342 -9.69 34.44 21.82
C GLN A 342 -10.77 35.10 22.68
N ASP A 343 -11.68 34.31 23.23
CA ASP A 343 -12.60 34.82 24.25
C ASP A 343 -11.78 35.04 25.53
N THR A 344 -11.36 36.28 25.76
CA THR A 344 -10.45 36.64 26.85
C THR A 344 -11.09 36.41 28.22
N ILE A 345 -12.41 36.52 28.34
CA ILE A 345 -13.14 36.28 29.59
C ILE A 345 -13.14 34.79 29.90
N LEU A 346 -13.45 33.97 28.88
CA LEU A 346 -13.48 32.52 29.02
C LEU A 346 -12.07 31.94 29.24
N ALA A 347 -11.06 32.47 28.54
CA ALA A 347 -9.67 32.08 28.72
C ALA A 347 -9.12 32.49 30.09
N ALA A 348 -9.53 33.63 30.65
CA ALA A 348 -9.17 34.02 32.01
C ALA A 348 -9.70 33.03 33.05
N LYS A 349 -10.98 32.60 32.90
CA LYS A 349 -11.56 31.52 33.71
C LYS A 349 -10.81 30.20 33.53
N GLY A 350 -10.41 29.88 32.30
CA GLY A 350 -9.59 28.71 32.00
C GLY A 350 -8.22 28.73 32.69
N LYS A 351 -7.54 29.88 32.71
CA LYS A 351 -6.26 30.07 33.41
C LYS A 351 -6.40 29.92 34.93
N GLU A 352 -7.50 30.43 35.49
CA GLU A 352 -7.82 30.24 36.91
C GLU A 352 -8.05 28.76 37.23
N LEU A 353 -8.83 28.05 36.40
CA LEU A 353 -9.05 26.61 36.51
C LEU A 353 -7.74 25.81 36.36
N TYR A 354 -6.88 26.19 35.42
CA TYR A 354 -5.57 25.56 35.23
C TYR A 354 -4.69 25.64 36.50
N THR A 355 -4.85 26.73 37.25
CA THR A 355 -4.14 26.93 38.51
C THR A 355 -4.83 26.19 39.66
N SER A 356 -6.15 26.32 39.81
CA SER A 356 -6.91 25.76 40.93
C SER A 356 -7.05 24.24 40.88
N GLN A 357 -7.04 23.64 39.68
CA GLN A 357 -7.04 22.19 39.48
C GLN A 357 -5.62 21.58 39.55
N GLY A 358 -4.60 22.39 39.86
CA GLY A 358 -3.23 21.93 40.06
C GLY A 358 -2.46 21.56 38.79
N CYS A 359 -3.00 21.86 37.60
CA CYS A 359 -2.37 21.52 36.31
C CYS A 359 -0.97 22.14 36.17
N ILE A 360 -0.77 23.33 36.76
CA ILE A 360 0.53 24.03 36.81
C ILE A 360 1.65 23.22 37.47
N GLY A 361 1.36 22.34 38.43
CA GLY A 361 2.39 21.55 39.10
C GLY A 361 3.07 20.55 38.16
N CYS A 362 2.28 19.94 37.27
CA CYS A 362 2.77 18.96 36.31
C CYS A 362 3.30 19.63 35.04
N HIS A 363 2.56 20.58 34.48
CA HIS A 363 2.80 21.15 33.15
C HIS A 363 3.50 22.51 33.16
N GLY A 364 3.59 23.18 34.31
CA GLY A 364 4.23 24.48 34.47
C GLY A 364 3.41 25.66 33.95
N SER A 365 4.04 26.82 33.92
CA SER A 365 3.58 28.09 33.33
C SER A 365 4.78 28.85 32.75
N GLU A 366 4.58 30.07 32.26
CA GLU A 366 5.68 30.94 31.79
C GLU A 366 6.75 31.18 32.86
N THR A 367 6.38 31.17 34.15
CA THR A 367 7.27 31.50 35.27
C THR A 367 7.53 30.31 36.20
N VAL A 368 6.79 29.21 36.07
CA VAL A 368 6.88 28.04 36.95
C VAL A 368 7.20 26.80 36.12
N LYS A 369 8.26 26.08 36.46
CA LYS A 369 8.63 24.84 35.75
C LYS A 369 7.78 23.66 36.24
N GLY A 370 7.10 22.98 35.33
CA GLY A 370 6.36 21.74 35.62
C GLY A 370 7.28 20.53 35.79
N THR A 371 6.85 19.56 36.59
CA THR A 371 7.66 18.36 36.92
C THR A 371 6.98 17.01 36.63
N GLY A 372 5.71 17.02 36.22
CA GLY A 372 4.88 15.82 36.09
C GLY A 372 4.39 15.52 34.68
N GLY A 373 4.52 16.46 33.73
CA GLY A 373 4.11 16.30 32.34
C GLY A 373 4.89 17.23 31.41
N PRO A 374 4.76 17.04 30.08
CA PRO A 374 5.40 17.93 29.11
C PRO A 374 4.84 19.35 29.23
N SER A 375 5.64 20.34 28.87
CA SER A 375 5.19 21.73 28.81
C SER A 375 4.03 21.87 27.82
N LEU A 376 3.02 22.65 28.20
CA LEU A 376 1.88 22.97 27.33
C LEU A 376 2.07 24.28 26.56
N LYS A 377 3.28 24.85 26.62
CA LYS A 377 3.68 26.00 25.81
C LYS A 377 3.48 25.65 24.34
N ASP A 378 2.75 26.48 23.60
CA ASP A 378 2.48 26.30 22.17
C ASP A 378 1.75 24.99 21.79
N VAL A 379 1.13 24.29 22.74
CA VAL A 379 0.42 23.01 22.48
C VAL A 379 -0.70 23.16 21.43
N TRP A 380 -1.24 24.37 21.29
CA TRP A 380 -2.23 24.73 20.28
C TRP A 380 -1.73 24.58 18.84
N LYS A 381 -0.41 24.59 18.60
CA LYS A 381 0.17 24.35 17.26
C LYS A 381 -0.06 22.91 16.80
N GLU A 382 -0.09 21.97 17.74
CA GLU A 382 -0.31 20.55 17.47
C GLU A 382 -1.80 20.19 17.59
N HIS A 383 -2.49 20.76 18.58
CA HIS A 383 -3.90 20.50 18.88
C HIS A 383 -4.71 21.79 18.95
N PRO A 384 -5.06 22.42 17.82
CA PRO A 384 -5.74 23.72 17.85
C PRO A 384 -7.21 23.62 18.32
N GLU A 385 -7.82 22.44 18.41
CA GLU A 385 -9.25 22.25 18.69
C GLU A 385 -9.61 22.16 20.18
N ALA A 386 -10.67 22.86 20.59
CA ALA A 386 -11.12 22.88 21.99
C ALA A 386 -11.54 21.48 22.45
N ASP A 387 -12.27 20.78 21.58
CA ASP A 387 -12.79 19.45 21.86
C ASP A 387 -11.69 18.41 22.12
N TYR A 388 -10.47 18.61 21.58
CA TYR A 388 -9.35 17.74 21.91
C TYR A 388 -9.01 17.85 23.39
N TYR A 389 -8.76 19.07 23.89
CA TYR A 389 -8.44 19.30 25.30
C TYR A 389 -9.56 18.82 26.21
N MET A 390 -10.82 19.09 25.85
CA MET A 390 -11.98 18.64 26.64
C MET A 390 -12.04 17.12 26.77
N ARG A 391 -11.78 16.38 25.69
CA ARG A 391 -11.73 14.90 25.73
C ARG A 391 -10.51 14.40 26.49
N TYR A 392 -9.34 15.00 26.24
CA TYR A 392 -8.08 14.58 26.85
C TYR A 392 -8.14 14.79 28.36
N VAL A 393 -8.48 15.98 28.85
CA VAL A 393 -8.59 16.28 30.29
C VAL A 393 -9.63 15.38 30.98
N LYS A 394 -10.75 15.08 30.32
CA LYS A 394 -11.81 14.26 30.89
C LYS A 394 -11.43 12.77 30.97
N LYS A 395 -10.72 12.23 29.97
CA LYS A 395 -10.28 10.83 29.95
C LYS A 395 -9.02 10.65 29.08
N PRO A 396 -7.81 10.96 29.60
CA PRO A 396 -6.57 10.96 28.83
C PRO A 396 -6.28 9.62 28.15
N SER A 397 -6.43 8.52 28.90
CA SER A 397 -6.16 7.16 28.42
C SER A 397 -7.09 6.68 27.30
N ALA A 398 -8.23 7.34 27.08
CA ALA A 398 -9.11 7.06 25.94
C ALA A 398 -8.70 7.81 24.67
N VAL A 399 -7.93 8.90 24.80
CA VAL A 399 -7.39 9.66 23.66
C VAL A 399 -5.99 9.14 23.31
N GLU A 400 -5.17 8.86 24.33
CA GLU A 400 -3.81 8.35 24.18
C GLU A 400 -3.57 7.16 25.13
N PRO A 401 -3.62 5.92 24.60
CA PRO A 401 -3.37 4.72 25.39
C PRO A 401 -1.97 4.76 26.02
N GLY A 402 -1.89 4.68 27.35
CA GLY A 402 -0.64 4.77 28.11
C GLY A 402 -0.36 6.15 28.74
N SER A 403 -1.23 7.14 28.54
CA SER A 403 -1.11 8.44 29.22
C SER A 403 -1.11 8.30 30.74
N THR A 404 -0.09 8.89 31.39
CA THR A 404 0.05 8.95 32.85
C THR A 404 -0.67 10.16 33.46
N MET A 405 -1.27 11.02 32.63
CA MET A 405 -2.04 12.16 33.10
C MET A 405 -3.30 11.69 33.85
N PRO A 406 -3.57 12.18 35.07
CA PRO A 406 -4.80 11.85 35.78
C PRO A 406 -6.02 12.42 35.05
N ALA A 407 -7.14 11.69 35.13
CA ALA A 407 -8.42 12.15 34.57
C ALA A 407 -9.11 13.14 35.51
N PHE A 408 -9.83 14.11 34.94
CA PHE A 408 -10.65 15.08 35.66
C PHE A 408 -12.14 14.90 35.32
N PRO A 409 -12.76 13.77 35.69
CA PRO A 409 -14.14 13.44 35.28
C PRO A 409 -15.19 14.36 35.88
N ASN A 410 -14.86 15.06 36.97
CA ASN A 410 -15.77 15.90 37.74
C ASN A 410 -15.90 17.34 37.18
N LEU A 411 -15.03 17.74 36.25
CA LEU A 411 -15.15 19.06 35.60
C LEU A 411 -16.38 19.08 34.70
N LYS A 412 -17.19 20.13 34.87
CA LYS A 412 -18.37 20.37 34.05
C LYS A 412 -17.95 20.76 32.63
N THR A 413 -18.88 20.61 31.69
CA THR A 413 -18.63 20.90 30.27
C THR A 413 -18.17 22.34 30.05
N GLU A 414 -18.70 23.29 30.82
CA GLU A 414 -18.37 24.71 30.76
C GLU A 414 -16.95 24.99 31.25
N GLU A 415 -16.51 24.28 32.30
CA GLU A 415 -15.17 24.40 32.88
C GLU A 415 -14.12 23.78 31.95
N LEU A 416 -14.43 22.62 31.38
CA LEU A 416 -13.60 21.99 30.34
C LEU A 416 -13.46 22.88 29.12
N ARG A 417 -14.53 23.56 28.72
CA ARG A 417 -14.51 24.51 27.61
C ARG A 417 -13.66 25.75 27.93
N ALA A 418 -13.74 26.28 29.16
CA ALA A 418 -12.90 27.38 29.60
C ALA A 418 -11.41 27.01 29.60
N LEU A 419 -11.07 25.84 30.14
CA LEU A 419 -9.71 25.31 30.15
C LEU A 419 -9.17 25.10 28.72
N ALA A 420 -9.99 24.54 27.84
CA ALA A 420 -9.64 24.37 26.43
C ALA A 420 -9.39 25.72 25.72
N GLU A 421 -10.21 26.75 26.00
CA GLU A 421 -10.03 28.09 25.44
C GLU A 421 -8.72 28.76 25.89
N PHE A 422 -8.29 28.51 27.13
CA PHE A 422 -6.99 28.94 27.61
C PHE A 422 -5.84 28.22 26.87
N LEU A 423 -5.90 26.90 26.76
CA LEU A 423 -4.84 26.08 26.16
C LEU A 423 -4.66 26.31 24.65
N ARG A 424 -5.74 26.63 23.94
CA ARG A 424 -5.74 26.98 22.51
C ARG A 424 -4.92 28.22 22.14
N PHE A 425 -4.46 28.96 23.13
CA PHE A 425 -3.63 30.16 22.94
C PHE A 425 -2.51 30.23 23.99
N ALA A 426 -2.18 29.13 24.67
CA ALA A 426 -1.08 29.08 25.63
C ALA A 426 0.25 29.27 24.90
N ARG A 427 0.98 30.33 25.25
CA ARG A 427 2.21 30.75 24.59
C ARG A 427 3.45 30.50 25.42
#